data_AF-A0A1G6TYI6-F1
#
_entry.id   AF-A0A1G6TYI6-F1
#
_cell.length_a   1.000
_cell.length_b   1.000
_cell.length_c   1.000
_cell.angle_alpha   90.00
_cell.angle_beta   90.00
_cell.angle_gamma   90.00
#
_symmetry.space_group_name_H-M   'P 1'
#
loop_
_entity.id
_entity.type
_entity.pdbx_description
1 polymer ?
#
loop_
_entity_poly.entity_id
_entity_poly.type
_entity_poly.pdbx_seq_one_letter_code
_entity_poly.pdbx_strand_id
1 'polypeptide(L)'
;MDPNLCLDVPPDFDDSDADAQVHPIARLLFMGRTNAEVFGKVQEWTSVYNVLIVDMSVNFLYDEPEPVQLTVYFAFEDEDSAKFVSPE
;
A
#
# COMPACT_ATOMS: atom_id res chain seq x y z
N MET A 1 -0.89 10.54 -14.20
CA MET A 1 -0.35 9.17 -14.05
C MET A 1 0.37 8.76 -15.32
N ASP A 2 1.45 7.98 -15.22
CA ASP A 2 2.10 7.36 -16.39
C ASP A 2 1.23 6.18 -16.86
N PRO A 3 0.71 6.20 -18.11
CA PRO A 3 -0.16 5.15 -18.62
C PRO A 3 0.54 3.78 -18.74
N ASN A 4 1.88 3.73 -18.65
CA ASN A 4 2.64 2.48 -18.67
C ASN A 4 2.79 1.84 -17.28
N LEU A 5 2.27 2.48 -16.23
CA LEU A 5 2.31 1.99 -14.83
C LEU A 5 0.89 1.70 -14.30
N CYS A 6 0.00 1.25 -15.17
CA CYS A 6 -1.34 0.80 -14.81
C CYS A 6 -1.39 -0.72 -14.64
N LEU A 7 -2.29 -1.20 -13.76
CA LEU A 7 -2.69 -2.60 -13.72
C LEU A 7 -3.80 -2.81 -14.75
N ASP A 8 -3.57 -3.67 -15.73
CA ASP A 8 -4.60 -4.08 -16.69
C ASP A 8 -5.59 -5.03 -16.00
N VAL A 9 -6.86 -4.64 -15.96
CA VAL A 9 -7.95 -5.50 -15.50
C VAL A 9 -8.38 -6.41 -16.68
N PRO A 10 -8.54 -7.73 -16.48
CA PRO A 10 -9.02 -8.61 -17.54
C PRO A 10 -10.35 -8.13 -18.13
N PRO A 11 -10.56 -8.19 -19.46
CA PRO A 11 -11.76 -7.67 -20.10
C PRO A 11 -13.08 -8.33 -19.66
N ASP A 12 -13.00 -9.51 -19.08
CA ASP A 12 -14.11 -10.33 -18.59
C ASP A 12 -14.30 -10.25 -17.07
N PHE A 13 -13.53 -9.41 -16.38
CA PHE A 13 -13.68 -9.20 -14.95
C PHE A 13 -14.90 -8.31 -14.66
N ASP A 14 -15.89 -8.86 -13.96
CA ASP A 14 -17.10 -8.15 -13.55
C ASP A 14 -16.90 -7.53 -12.16
N ASP A 15 -16.57 -6.24 -12.13
CA ASP A 15 -16.42 -5.43 -10.92
C ASP A 15 -17.69 -4.64 -10.57
N SER A 16 -18.82 -4.94 -11.23
CA SER A 16 -20.07 -4.20 -11.04
C SER A 16 -20.82 -4.57 -9.76
N ASP A 17 -20.53 -5.76 -9.19
CA ASP A 17 -21.00 -6.15 -7.87
C ASP A 17 -20.22 -5.38 -6.79
N ALA A 18 -20.94 -4.70 -5.90
CA ALA A 18 -20.36 -3.92 -4.80
C ALA A 18 -19.44 -4.77 -3.90
N ASP A 19 -19.72 -6.07 -3.77
CA ASP A 19 -18.90 -7.01 -2.99
C ASP A 19 -17.69 -7.56 -3.80
N ALA A 20 -17.66 -7.34 -5.12
CA ALA A 20 -16.58 -7.74 -6.03
C ALA A 20 -15.74 -6.57 -6.56
N GLN A 21 -15.99 -5.34 -6.08
CA GLN A 21 -15.20 -4.17 -6.45
C GLN A 21 -13.73 -4.38 -6.07
N VAL A 22 -12.85 -4.32 -7.07
CA VAL A 22 -11.41 -4.41 -6.87
C VAL A 22 -10.83 -3.02 -6.84
N HIS A 23 -10.18 -2.68 -5.74
CA HIS A 23 -9.40 -1.45 -5.62
C HIS A 23 -7.93 -1.74 -5.94
N PRO A 24 -7.26 -0.91 -6.76
CA PRO A 24 -5.84 -1.06 -6.99
C PRO A 24 -5.07 -0.81 -5.69
N ILE A 25 -4.35 -1.83 -5.21
CA ILE A 25 -3.49 -1.75 -4.03
C ILE A 25 -2.04 -1.89 -4.46
N ALA A 26 -1.24 -0.89 -4.14
CA ALA A 26 0.21 -0.93 -4.28
C ALA A 26 0.85 -1.58 -3.06
N ARG A 27 2.05 -2.14 -3.25
CA ARG A 27 2.84 -2.77 -2.19
C ARG A 27 4.26 -2.21 -2.19
N LEU A 28 4.74 -1.80 -1.03
CA LEU A 28 6.13 -1.38 -0.81
C LEU A 28 6.76 -2.19 0.34
N LEU A 29 8.05 -2.48 0.22
CA LEU A 29 8.80 -3.28 1.20
C LEU A 29 9.89 -2.43 1.85
N PHE A 30 9.98 -2.52 3.18
CA PHE A 30 10.99 -1.89 3.99
C PHE A 30 11.78 -2.95 4.75
N MET A 31 13.10 -2.95 4.57
CA MET A 31 14.03 -3.84 5.27
C MET A 31 14.68 -3.08 6.42
N GLY A 32 15.02 -3.78 7.50
CA GLY A 32 15.78 -3.21 8.61
C GLY A 32 16.21 -4.25 9.63
N ARG A 33 16.97 -3.83 10.63
CA ARG A 33 17.47 -4.71 11.69
C ARG A 33 16.49 -4.90 12.83
N THR A 34 15.55 -3.96 12.98
CA THR A 34 14.57 -3.95 14.06
C THR A 34 13.22 -3.46 13.55
N ASN A 35 12.15 -3.78 14.29
CA ASN A 35 10.82 -3.22 14.02
C ASN A 35 10.85 -1.68 14.06
N ALA A 36 11.52 -1.09 15.05
CA ALA A 36 11.59 0.36 15.18
C ALA A 36 12.21 1.04 13.95
N GLU A 37 13.23 0.43 13.36
CA GLU A 37 13.88 0.94 12.15
C GLU A 37 12.94 0.92 10.95
N VAL A 38 12.27 -0.20 10.68
CA VAL A 38 11.37 -0.29 9.52
C VAL A 38 10.14 0.60 9.66
N PHE A 39 9.57 0.72 10.86
CA PHE A 39 8.46 1.65 11.11
C PHE A 39 8.91 3.11 11.00
N GLY A 40 10.15 3.43 11.40
CA GLY A 40 10.73 4.76 11.15
C GLY A 40 10.85 5.08 9.67
N LYS A 41 11.33 4.13 8.85
CA LYS A 41 11.39 4.28 7.39
C LYS A 41 10.01 4.49 6.76
N VAL A 42 8.98 3.78 7.25
CA VAL A 42 7.59 3.99 6.82
C VAL A 42 7.11 5.38 7.19
N GLN A 43 7.36 5.84 8.41
CA GLN A 43 6.98 7.19 8.85
C GLN A 43 7.63 8.29 8.02
N GLU A 44 8.92 8.16 7.73
CA GLU A 44 9.64 9.10 6.84
C GLU A 44 9.01 9.11 5.45
N TRP A 45 8.71 7.92 4.90
CA TRP A 45 8.09 7.80 3.59
C TRP A 45 6.67 8.40 3.54
N THR A 46 5.80 8.09 4.50
CA THR A 46 4.42 8.65 4.55
C THR A 46 4.40 10.15 4.85
N SER A 47 5.47 10.72 5.39
CA SER A 47 5.58 12.18 5.54
C SER A 47 5.76 12.92 4.20
N VAL A 48 6.18 12.20 3.15
CA VAL A 48 6.44 12.75 1.81
C VAL A 48 5.32 12.44 0.83
N TYR A 49 4.69 11.26 0.95
CA TYR A 49 3.68 10.78 0.00
C TYR A 49 2.29 10.74 0.64
N ASN A 50 1.29 11.31 -0.04
CA ASN A 50 -0.11 11.21 0.37
C ASN A 50 -0.68 9.86 -0.05
N VAL A 51 -0.77 8.93 0.91
CA VAL A 51 -1.21 7.56 0.70
C VAL A 51 -2.09 7.09 1.84
N LEU A 52 -3.08 6.26 1.52
CA LEU A 52 -3.86 5.53 2.50
C LEU A 52 -3.22 4.16 2.74
N ILE A 53 -2.70 3.91 3.94
CA ILE A 53 -2.25 2.57 4.32
C ILE A 53 -3.48 1.69 4.56
N VAL A 54 -3.59 0.62 3.80
CA VAL A 54 -4.69 -0.35 3.88
C VAL A 54 -4.34 -1.50 4.82
N ASP A 55 -3.12 -2.00 4.74
CA ASP A 55 -2.65 -3.08 5.62
C ASP A 55 -1.12 -3.05 5.76
N MET A 56 -0.61 -3.70 6.81
CA MET A 56 0.81 -3.89 7.04
C MET A 56 1.09 -5.30 7.54
N SER A 57 2.13 -5.94 6.99
CA SER A 57 2.62 -7.21 7.49
C SER A 57 4.11 -7.17 7.80
N VAL A 58 4.48 -7.76 8.93
CA VAL A 58 5.88 -7.91 9.35
C VAL A 58 6.30 -9.36 9.17
N ASN A 59 7.39 -9.58 8.46
CA ASN A 59 8.05 -10.86 8.31
C ASN A 59 9.46 -10.79 8.88
N PHE A 60 9.97 -11.95 9.31
CA PHE A 60 11.36 -12.11 9.73
C PHE A 60 12.08 -13.04 8.76
N LEU A 61 13.09 -12.53 8.06
CA LEU A 61 13.91 -13.28 7.12
C LEU A 61 15.16 -13.78 7.85
N TYR A 62 15.20 -15.08 8.14
CA TYR A 62 16.34 -15.70 8.81
C TYR A 62 17.61 -15.57 7.95
N ASP A 63 18.75 -15.41 8.62
CA ASP A 63 20.09 -15.30 8.03
C ASP A 63 20.34 -14.06 7.13
N GLU A 64 19.40 -13.10 7.10
CA GLU A 64 19.59 -11.84 6.39
C GLU A 64 20.22 -10.75 7.27
N PRO A 65 21.07 -9.85 6.71
CA PRO A 65 21.67 -8.73 7.45
C PRO A 65 20.65 -7.71 7.99
N GLU A 66 19.50 -7.60 7.31
CA GLU A 66 18.35 -6.78 7.70
C GLU A 66 17.12 -7.70 7.77
N PRO A 67 16.96 -8.48 8.86
CA PRO A 67 16.01 -9.58 8.88
C PRO A 67 14.56 -9.14 9.06
N VAL A 68 14.29 -7.90 9.46
CA VAL A 68 12.91 -7.41 9.63
C VAL A 68 12.44 -6.83 8.30
N GLN A 69 11.44 -7.45 7.69
CA GLN A 69 10.74 -6.95 6.51
C GLN A 69 9.36 -6.43 6.92
N LEU A 70 9.11 -5.14 6.76
CA LEU A 70 7.77 -4.55 6.84
C LEU A 70 7.24 -4.34 5.42
N THR A 71 6.11 -4.96 5.14
CA THR A 71 5.37 -4.80 3.88
C THR A 71 4.22 -3.85 4.13
N VAL A 72 4.12 -2.79 3.34
CA VAL A 72 3.04 -1.80 3.39
C VAL A 72 2.18 -1.96 2.15
N TYR A 73 0.89 -2.20 2.36
CA TYR A 73 -0.14 -2.20 1.32
C TYR A 73 -0.88 -0.87 1.38
N PHE A 74 -0.95 -0.16 0.27
CA PHE A 74 -1.48 1.21 0.25
C PHE A 74 -2.17 1.54 -1.07
N ALA A 75 -3.05 2.54 -1.00
CA ALA A 75 -3.62 3.19 -2.17
C ALA A 75 -3.12 4.65 -2.23
N PHE A 76 -2.96 5.18 -3.43
CA PHE A 76 -2.77 6.62 -3.60
C PHE A 76 -4.13 7.31 -3.43
N GLU A 77 -4.20 8.30 -2.56
CA GLU A 77 -5.38 9.15 -2.48
C GLU A 77 -5.29 10.21 -3.59
N ASP A 78 -6.14 10.10 -4.61
CA ASP A 78 -6.40 11.22 -5.51
C ASP A 78 -7.26 12.25 -4.75
N GLU A 79 -7.04 13.56 -4.97
CA GLU A 79 -7.80 14.63 -4.30
C GLU A 79 -9.33 14.51 -4.46
N ASP A 80 -9.80 13.77 -5.48
CA ASP A 80 -11.23 13.49 -5.70
C ASP A 80 -11.77 12.29 -4.89
N SER A 81 -10.90 11.37 -4.44
CA SER A 81 -11.30 10.20 -3.63
C SER A 81 -11.58 10.56 -2.16
N ALA A 82 -11.00 11.66 -1.66
CA ALA A 82 -11.22 12.19 -0.32
C ALA A 82 -12.66 12.70 -0.06
N LYS A 83 -13.52 12.75 -1.09
CA LYS A 83 -14.93 13.19 -0.96
C LYS A 83 -15.88 12.11 -0.43
N PHE A 84 -15.43 10.87 -0.27
CA PHE A 84 -16.30 9.76 0.15
C PHE A 84 -16.29 9.44 1.64
N VAL A 85 -15.51 10.15 2.45
CA VAL A 85 -15.64 10.07 3.92
C VAL A 85 -16.56 11.19 4.39
N SER A 86 -17.87 10.95 4.28
CA SER A 86 -18.83 11.74 5.04
C SER A 86 -18.68 11.36 6.52
N PRO A 87 -18.45 12.31 7.45
CA PRO A 87 -18.48 12.01 8.87
C PRO A 87 -19.93 11.71 9.27
N GLU A 88 -20.16 10.57 9.90
CA GLU A 88 -21.32 10.34 10.78
C GLU A 88 -21.03 10.88 12.18
#